data_AF-A0A543J075-F1
#
_entry.id   AF-A0A543J075-F1
#
_cell.length_a   1.000
_cell.length_b   1.000
_cell.length_c   1.000
_cell.angle_alpha   90.00
_cell.angle_beta   90.00
_cell.angle_gamma   90.00
#
_symmetry.space_group_name_H-M   'P 1'
#
loop_
_entity.id
_entity.type
_entity.pdbx_description
1 polymer ?
#
loop_
_entity_poly.entity_id
_entity_poly.type
_entity_poly.pdbx_seq_one_letter_code
_entity_poly.pdbx_strand_id
1 'polypeptide(L)'
;MTEGEEIGPLGPELLRCHREHFTGVLHVDGTPGGTVTLRNGRVVAAATPAAPGPEVLLLRSGRVTEDEWTRAYDAAMPSGRLAAELAGRGLVGEAGVEVVCLLAIADALFAMAAYGAESVRRAAADADEIPPPLPLDPGVDARRLVRETARRMRAAAAWAELGVTVRNRPRPAASPPRSRVAPDPLQRHVLEAVNGRRTPRDIAFAVGRGLYPVLGEIARLVREGLLDAGVPIAAPGPAEGPAGLPRRRRGASMINEMLPRPRAGGPVRLRRLRAITSLPPVPASDGSEEKPDERDGG
;
A
#
# COMPACT_ATOMS: atom_id res chain seq x y z
N MET A 1 12.59 22.42 15.01
CA MET A 1 11.75 21.50 14.23
C MET A 1 12.05 20.10 14.73
N THR A 2 11.07 19.40 15.28
CA THR A 2 11.28 18.01 15.73
C THR A 2 11.29 17.07 14.52
N GLU A 3 11.96 15.92 14.59
CA GLU A 3 12.01 14.94 13.47
C GLU A 3 10.61 14.51 12.95
N GLY A 4 9.57 14.64 13.78
CA GLY A 4 8.18 14.37 13.39
C GLY A 4 7.55 15.45 12.51
N GLU A 5 7.91 16.73 12.67
CA GLU A 5 7.36 17.84 11.87
C GLU A 5 7.88 17.80 10.41
N GLU A 6 9.06 17.23 10.19
CA GLU A 6 9.68 17.10 8.86
C GLU A 6 8.90 16.20 7.90
N ILE A 7 7.98 15.37 8.40
CA ILE A 7 7.16 14.45 7.59
C ILE A 7 5.66 14.78 7.66
N GLY A 8 5.33 16.02 8.03
CA GLY A 8 3.96 16.53 8.09
C GLY A 8 3.11 15.84 9.17
N PRO A 9 1.78 15.71 8.98
CA PRO A 9 0.88 15.16 10.00
C PRO A 9 1.12 13.66 10.28
N LEU A 10 1.80 12.95 9.37
CA LEU A 10 2.10 11.53 9.49
C LEU A 10 3.02 11.21 10.67
N GLY A 11 4.03 12.05 10.92
CA GLY A 11 5.03 11.79 11.96
C GLY A 11 4.47 11.86 13.38
N PRO A 12 3.84 12.97 13.78
CA PRO A 12 3.21 13.10 15.09
C PRO A 12 2.17 12.01 15.34
N GLU A 13 1.40 11.63 14.31
CA GLU A 13 0.36 10.61 14.43
C GLU A 13 0.92 9.20 14.66
N LEU A 14 1.97 8.83 13.92
CA LEU A 14 2.67 7.55 14.14
C LEU A 14 3.27 7.47 15.55
N LEU A 15 3.87 8.55 16.03
CA LEU A 15 4.44 8.61 17.39
C LEU A 15 3.34 8.56 18.47
N ARG A 16 2.18 9.17 18.22
CA ARG A 16 1.01 9.09 19.10
C ARG A 16 0.51 7.65 19.19
N CYS A 17 0.28 7.01 18.05
CA CYS A 17 -0.18 5.62 17.97
C CYS A 17 0.79 4.65 18.66
N HIS A 18 2.10 4.89 18.52
CA HIS A 18 3.11 4.11 19.22
C HIS A 18 3.03 4.23 20.75
N ARG A 19 2.84 5.45 21.28
CA ARG A 19 2.69 5.68 22.73
C ARG A 19 1.39 5.09 23.29
N GLU A 20 0.33 5.13 22.49
CA GLU A 20 -1.00 4.65 22.87
C GLU A 20 -1.20 3.14 22.62
N HIS A 21 -0.17 2.43 22.13
CA HIS A 21 -0.27 1.03 21.72
C HIS A 21 -1.43 0.76 20.75
N PHE A 22 -1.71 1.72 19.87
CA PHE A 22 -2.86 1.69 18.97
C PHE A 22 -2.82 0.49 18.02
N THR A 23 -4.00 -0.10 17.81
CA THR A 23 -4.26 -1.16 16.82
C THR A 23 -5.39 -0.70 15.91
N GLY A 24 -5.16 -0.73 14.61
CA GLY A 24 -6.08 -0.20 13.60
C GLY A 24 -5.34 0.40 12.41
N VAL A 25 -6.02 1.24 11.65
CA VAL A 25 -5.50 1.85 10.43
C VAL A 25 -5.46 3.37 10.53
N LEU A 26 -4.37 3.95 10.03
CA LEU A 26 -4.27 5.36 9.70
C LEU A 26 -4.60 5.55 8.23
N HIS A 27 -5.61 6.36 7.95
CA HIS A 27 -5.88 6.87 6.61
C HIS A 27 -5.17 8.20 6.43
N VAL A 28 -4.29 8.27 5.44
CA VAL A 28 -3.52 9.47 5.10
C VAL A 28 -4.18 10.09 3.88
N ASP A 29 -4.74 11.27 4.06
CA ASP A 29 -5.34 12.05 2.97
C ASP A 29 -4.23 12.84 2.24
N GLY A 30 -4.38 12.99 0.92
CA GLY A 30 -3.42 13.66 0.04
C GLY A 30 -3.53 13.17 -1.41
N THR A 31 -2.72 13.74 -2.32
CA THR A 31 -2.77 13.37 -3.74
C THR A 31 -1.39 12.94 -4.29
N PRO A 32 -1.02 11.66 -4.16
CA PRO A 32 -1.75 10.54 -3.53
C PRO A 32 -1.61 10.44 -2.00
N GLY A 33 -2.66 9.94 -1.34
CA GLY A 33 -2.66 9.52 0.06
C GLY A 33 -2.24 8.05 0.25
N GLY A 34 -2.71 7.41 1.32
CA GLY A 34 -2.44 6.00 1.59
C GLY A 34 -2.99 5.50 2.93
N THR A 35 -2.57 4.31 3.32
CA THR A 35 -2.92 3.68 4.60
C THR A 35 -1.69 3.19 5.34
N VAL A 36 -1.74 3.21 6.67
CA VAL A 36 -0.75 2.58 7.55
C VAL A 36 -1.48 1.73 8.58
N THR A 37 -1.24 0.43 8.58
CA THR A 37 -1.83 -0.51 9.53
C THR A 37 -0.90 -0.69 10.72
N LEU A 38 -1.46 -0.59 11.93
CA LEU A 38 -0.75 -0.76 13.18
C LEU A 38 -1.34 -1.88 14.04
N ARG A 39 -0.45 -2.55 14.78
CA ARG A 39 -0.78 -3.54 15.81
C ARG A 39 0.05 -3.23 17.04
N ASN A 40 -0.60 -2.97 18.18
CA ASN A 40 0.05 -2.64 19.46
C ASN A 40 1.09 -1.51 19.36
N GLY A 41 0.80 -0.47 18.57
CA GLY A 41 1.69 0.67 18.35
C GLY A 41 2.89 0.41 17.42
N ARG A 42 2.90 -0.73 16.72
CA ARG A 42 3.90 -1.09 15.69
C ARG A 42 3.28 -1.07 14.32
N VAL A 43 4.02 -0.61 13.32
CA VAL A 43 3.56 -0.61 11.92
C VAL A 43 3.76 -2.00 11.33
N VAL A 44 2.67 -2.63 10.89
CA VAL A 44 2.69 -3.97 10.29
C VAL A 44 2.57 -3.93 8.77
N ALA A 45 1.97 -2.87 8.21
CA ALA A 45 1.87 -2.65 6.78
C ALA A 45 1.67 -1.15 6.48
N ALA A 46 2.05 -0.73 5.28
CA ALA A 46 1.70 0.58 4.74
C ALA A 46 1.53 0.46 3.22
N ALA A 47 0.54 1.15 2.68
CA ALA A 47 0.22 1.10 1.26
C ALA A 47 -0.12 2.50 0.75
N THR A 48 0.41 2.83 -0.42
CA THR A 48 0.03 4.02 -1.16
C THR A 48 0.15 3.68 -2.63
N PRO A 49 -0.73 4.20 -3.49
CA PRO A 49 -0.55 4.03 -4.93
C PRO A 49 0.79 4.65 -5.40
N ALA A 50 1.39 5.56 -4.62
CA ALA A 50 2.62 6.26 -4.94
C ALA A 50 3.90 5.41 -4.95
N ALA A 51 3.87 4.22 -4.37
CA ALA A 51 5.03 3.37 -4.16
C ALA A 51 4.68 1.88 -4.38
N PRO A 52 5.60 1.07 -4.93
CA PRO A 52 5.38 -0.37 -5.05
C PRO A 52 5.20 -1.06 -3.69
N GLY A 53 4.12 -1.83 -3.55
CA GLY A 53 3.89 -2.71 -2.41
C GLY A 53 4.66 -4.03 -2.51
N PRO A 54 4.58 -4.90 -1.48
CA PRO A 54 5.31 -6.17 -1.43
C PRO A 54 5.07 -7.08 -2.64
N GLU A 55 3.82 -7.19 -3.08
CA GLU A 55 3.42 -7.96 -4.28
C GLU A 55 4.21 -7.52 -5.51
N VAL A 56 4.18 -6.22 -5.83
CA VAL A 56 4.88 -5.67 -7.00
C VAL A 56 6.38 -5.91 -6.91
N LEU A 57 6.97 -5.74 -5.71
CA LEU A 57 8.39 -5.99 -5.50
C LEU A 57 8.76 -7.47 -5.70
N LEU A 58 7.93 -8.40 -5.20
CA LEU A 58 8.14 -9.84 -5.38
C LEU A 58 8.00 -10.27 -6.84
N LEU A 59 6.91 -9.84 -7.50
CA LEU A 59 6.64 -10.17 -8.90
C LEU A 59 7.74 -9.65 -9.82
N ARG A 60 8.14 -8.37 -9.64
CA ARG A 60 9.18 -7.75 -10.46
C ARG A 60 10.58 -8.26 -10.15
N SER A 61 10.79 -8.93 -9.01
CA SER A 61 12.07 -9.58 -8.72
C SER A 61 12.31 -10.83 -9.57
N GLY A 62 11.29 -11.35 -10.25
CA GLY A 62 11.34 -12.58 -11.03
C GLY A 62 11.34 -13.87 -10.20
N ARG A 63 11.25 -13.77 -8.87
CA ARG A 63 11.18 -14.93 -7.96
C ARG A 63 9.77 -15.52 -7.83
N VAL A 64 8.76 -14.71 -8.10
CA VAL A 64 7.35 -15.09 -7.99
C VAL A 64 6.67 -14.65 -9.28
N THR A 65 6.04 -15.56 -10.00
CA THR A 65 5.18 -15.23 -11.13
C THR A 65 3.78 -14.82 -10.66
N GLU A 66 3.01 -14.16 -11.52
CA GLU A 66 1.65 -13.73 -11.19
C GLU A 66 0.75 -14.93 -10.83
N ASP A 67 0.83 -16.01 -11.62
CA ASP A 67 0.11 -17.25 -11.36
C ASP A 67 0.50 -17.91 -10.02
N GLU A 68 1.78 -17.89 -9.67
CA GLU A 68 2.26 -18.43 -8.39
C GLU A 68 1.77 -17.58 -7.21
N TRP A 69 1.79 -16.26 -7.37
CA TRP A 69 1.25 -15.33 -6.38
C TRP A 69 -0.24 -15.57 -6.17
N THR A 70 -1.06 -15.61 -7.23
CA THR A 70 -2.50 -15.86 -7.13
C THR A 70 -2.79 -17.18 -6.42
N ARG A 71 -2.08 -18.27 -6.80
CA ARG A 71 -2.25 -19.58 -6.13
C ARG A 71 -1.87 -19.55 -4.66
N ALA A 72 -0.79 -18.85 -4.30
CA ALA A 72 -0.38 -18.71 -2.89
C ALA A 72 -1.38 -17.85 -2.10
N TYR A 73 -1.86 -16.76 -2.71
CA TYR A 73 -2.86 -15.87 -2.13
C TYR A 73 -4.16 -16.61 -1.84
N ASP A 74 -4.72 -17.31 -2.83
CA ASP A 74 -5.96 -18.08 -2.67
C ASP A 74 -5.85 -19.17 -1.61
N ALA A 75 -4.70 -19.86 -1.55
CA ALA A 75 -4.43 -20.86 -0.52
C ALA A 75 -4.31 -20.23 0.89
N ALA A 76 -3.76 -19.02 0.97
CA ALA A 76 -3.56 -18.31 2.23
C ALA A 76 -4.84 -17.65 2.76
N MET A 77 -5.82 -17.34 1.90
CA MET A 77 -7.03 -16.58 2.27
C MET A 77 -7.74 -17.08 3.53
N PRO A 78 -7.95 -18.40 3.76
CA PRO A 78 -8.63 -18.88 4.96
C PRO A 78 -7.82 -18.69 6.26
N SER A 79 -6.49 -18.63 6.16
CA SER A 79 -5.58 -18.60 7.32
C SER A 79 -4.89 -17.25 7.54
N GLY A 80 -4.88 -16.38 6.52
CA GLY A 80 -4.11 -15.12 6.52
C GLY A 80 -2.59 -15.31 6.48
N ARG A 81 -2.09 -16.51 6.11
CA ARG A 81 -0.67 -16.88 6.23
C ARG A 81 0.09 -16.86 4.91
N LEU A 82 -0.05 -15.80 4.12
CA LEU A 82 0.55 -15.72 2.78
C LEU A 82 2.09 -15.86 2.79
N ALA A 83 2.78 -15.29 3.78
CA ALA A 83 4.22 -15.45 3.90
C ALA A 83 4.64 -16.93 4.05
N ALA A 84 3.90 -17.71 4.85
CA ALA A 84 4.16 -19.13 5.05
C ALA A 84 3.81 -19.95 3.79
N GLU A 85 2.75 -19.58 3.06
CA GLU A 85 2.42 -20.20 1.77
C GLU A 85 3.51 -19.97 0.71
N LEU A 86 4.02 -18.74 0.60
CA LEU A 86 5.12 -18.41 -0.31
C LEU A 86 6.40 -19.19 0.06
N ALA A 87 6.68 -19.33 1.35
CA ALA A 87 7.84 -20.07 1.85
C ALA A 87 7.70 -21.58 1.67
N GLY A 88 6.54 -22.14 1.99
CA GLY A 88 6.24 -23.57 1.84
C GLY A 88 6.30 -24.03 0.39
N ARG A 89 6.01 -23.12 -0.57
CA ARG A 89 6.15 -23.35 -2.01
C ARG A 89 7.57 -23.11 -2.54
N GLY A 90 8.50 -22.65 -1.70
CA GLY A 90 9.89 -22.38 -2.08
C GLY A 90 10.08 -21.14 -2.98
N LEU A 91 9.05 -20.28 -3.11
CA LEU A 91 9.08 -19.10 -3.97
C LEU A 91 9.92 -17.97 -3.35
N VAL A 92 9.73 -17.75 -2.05
CA VAL A 92 10.52 -16.81 -1.24
C VAL A 92 10.46 -17.25 0.22
N GLY A 93 11.61 -17.33 0.88
CA GLY A 93 11.66 -17.65 2.32
C GLY A 93 11.05 -16.54 3.18
N GLU A 94 10.59 -16.87 4.38
CA GLU A 94 9.90 -15.93 5.29
C GLU A 94 10.73 -14.66 5.57
N ALA A 95 12.02 -14.80 5.86
CA ALA A 95 12.93 -13.66 6.03
C ALA A 95 13.03 -12.77 4.78
N GLY A 96 12.93 -13.36 3.58
CA GLY A 96 12.89 -12.62 2.33
C GLY A 96 11.61 -11.80 2.19
N VAL A 97 10.47 -12.38 2.56
CA VAL A 97 9.18 -11.67 2.62
C VAL A 97 9.23 -10.52 3.61
N GLU A 98 9.78 -10.75 4.81
CA GLU A 98 9.94 -9.71 5.83
C GLU A 98 10.77 -8.52 5.34
N VAL A 99 11.90 -8.79 4.68
CA VAL A 99 12.74 -7.73 4.09
C VAL A 99 11.97 -6.93 3.04
N VAL A 100 11.22 -7.61 2.16
CA VAL A 100 10.41 -6.94 1.13
C VAL A 100 9.31 -6.08 1.76
N CYS A 101 8.61 -6.59 2.78
CA CYS A 101 7.59 -5.83 3.50
C CYS A 101 8.18 -4.60 4.22
N LEU A 102 9.34 -4.74 4.86
CA LEU A 102 10.03 -3.62 5.49
C LEU A 102 10.41 -2.53 4.47
N LEU A 103 10.93 -2.94 3.32
CA LEU A 103 11.27 -2.02 2.23
C LEU A 103 10.02 -1.31 1.70
N ALA A 104 8.93 -2.03 1.47
CA ALA A 104 7.66 -1.47 0.99
C ALA A 104 7.07 -0.48 2.00
N ILE A 105 7.08 -0.80 3.30
CA ILE A 105 6.58 0.11 4.36
C ILE A 105 7.39 1.40 4.38
N ALA A 106 8.72 1.30 4.40
CA ALA A 106 9.58 2.48 4.43
C ALA A 106 9.40 3.35 3.19
N ASP A 107 9.15 2.74 2.03
CA ASP A 107 8.93 3.45 0.78
C ASP A 107 7.55 4.08 0.69
N ALA A 108 6.50 3.40 1.17
CA ALA A 108 5.15 3.96 1.26
C ALA A 108 5.08 5.19 2.17
N LEU A 109 5.73 5.14 3.34
CA LEU A 109 5.81 6.29 4.25
C LEU A 109 6.59 7.45 3.64
N PHE A 110 7.72 7.17 2.99
CA PHE A 110 8.47 8.18 2.25
C PHE A 110 7.62 8.81 1.14
N ALA A 111 6.91 8.00 0.36
CA ALA A 111 6.10 8.50 -0.74
C ALA A 111 4.95 9.38 -0.24
N MET A 112 4.22 8.97 0.80
CA MET A 112 3.17 9.80 1.41
C MET A 112 3.72 11.14 1.92
N ALA A 113 4.89 11.15 2.54
CA ALA A 113 5.56 12.39 2.96
C ALA A 113 6.00 13.25 1.76
N ALA A 114 6.64 12.65 0.75
CA ALA A 114 7.18 13.34 -0.42
C ALA A 114 6.10 13.92 -1.34
N TYR A 115 4.90 13.32 -1.36
CA TYR A 115 3.74 13.85 -2.06
C TYR A 115 2.92 14.86 -1.26
N GLY A 116 3.28 15.10 0.01
CA GLY A 116 2.65 16.08 0.89
C GLY A 116 1.37 15.59 1.54
N ALA A 117 1.46 14.64 2.48
CA ALA A 117 0.34 14.21 3.31
C ALA A 117 -0.37 15.41 3.96
N GLU A 118 -1.69 15.52 3.75
CA GLU A 118 -2.49 16.68 4.16
C GLU A 118 -3.11 16.50 5.55
N SER A 119 -3.67 15.31 5.82
CA SER A 119 -4.25 14.97 7.11
C SER A 119 -4.16 13.47 7.38
N VAL A 120 -4.30 13.07 8.65
CA VAL A 120 -4.29 11.66 9.05
C VAL A 120 -5.48 11.39 9.97
N ARG A 121 -6.27 10.38 9.62
CA ARG A 121 -7.44 9.92 10.39
C ARG A 121 -7.21 8.51 10.91
N ARG A 122 -7.59 8.28 12.17
CA ARG A 122 -7.54 6.96 12.81
C ARG A 122 -8.85 6.22 12.62
N ALA A 123 -8.76 4.95 12.29
CA ALA A 123 -9.83 3.97 12.36
C ALA A 123 -9.35 2.82 13.24
N ALA A 124 -10.04 2.53 14.35
CA ALA A 124 -9.71 1.38 15.18
C ALA A 124 -9.97 0.09 14.39
N ALA A 125 -9.23 -0.97 14.71
CA ALA A 125 -9.47 -2.27 14.07
C ALA A 125 -10.88 -2.77 14.40
N ASP A 126 -11.65 -3.05 13.36
CA ASP A 126 -12.96 -3.69 13.48
C ASP A 126 -12.84 -5.21 13.20
N ALA A 127 -13.74 -6.02 13.75
CA ALA A 127 -13.69 -7.48 13.59
C ALA A 127 -13.85 -7.94 12.13
N ASP A 128 -14.47 -7.12 11.29
CA ASP A 128 -14.70 -7.38 9.87
C ASP A 128 -13.62 -6.77 8.96
N GLU A 129 -12.60 -6.11 9.53
CA GLU A 129 -11.53 -5.51 8.75
C GLU A 129 -10.63 -6.57 8.11
N ILE A 130 -10.45 -6.48 6.79
CA ILE A 130 -9.58 -7.40 6.05
C ILE A 130 -8.12 -7.04 6.38
N PRO A 131 -7.33 -7.94 6.97
CA PRO A 131 -5.94 -7.66 7.28
C PRO A 131 -5.13 -7.47 5.99
N PRO A 132 -4.01 -6.71 6.06
CA PRO A 132 -3.12 -6.61 4.92
C PRO A 132 -2.59 -8.02 4.54
N PRO A 133 -2.40 -8.35 3.25
CA PRO A 133 -2.01 -9.70 2.83
C PRO A 133 -0.68 -10.20 3.41
N LEU A 134 0.26 -9.28 3.61
CA LEU A 134 1.60 -9.57 4.15
C LEU A 134 1.90 -8.62 5.31
N PRO A 135 1.28 -8.80 6.49
CA PRO A 135 1.63 -8.03 7.67
C PRO A 135 3.01 -8.47 8.16
N LEU A 136 3.82 -7.51 8.61
CA LEU A 136 5.00 -7.82 9.42
C LEU A 136 4.57 -8.20 10.84
N ASP A 137 5.09 -9.32 11.33
CA ASP A 137 4.97 -9.77 12.72
C ASP A 137 6.37 -9.82 13.35
N PRO A 138 6.67 -9.11 14.45
CA PRO A 138 5.78 -8.29 15.29
C PRO A 138 5.46 -6.89 14.78
N GLY A 139 5.97 -6.51 13.61
CA GLY A 139 5.87 -5.14 13.08
C GLY A 139 7.01 -4.24 13.54
N VAL A 140 7.15 -3.11 12.85
CA VAL A 140 8.30 -2.20 12.99
C VAL A 140 7.97 -1.08 13.98
N ASP A 141 8.97 -0.72 14.79
CA ASP A 141 8.88 0.43 15.69
C ASP A 141 8.62 1.73 14.91
N ALA A 142 7.54 2.44 15.26
CA ALA A 142 7.14 3.65 14.56
C ALA A 142 8.19 4.77 14.67
N ARG A 143 8.95 4.87 15.78
CA ARG A 143 10.02 5.86 15.94
C ARG A 143 11.14 5.61 14.94
N ARG A 144 11.48 4.33 14.70
CA ARG A 144 12.47 3.96 13.67
C ARG A 144 12.00 4.39 12.28
N LEU A 145 10.73 4.17 11.96
CA LEU A 145 10.16 4.55 10.66
C LEU A 145 10.06 6.07 10.49
N VAL A 146 9.72 6.83 11.53
CA VAL A 146 9.72 8.30 11.49
C VAL A 146 11.13 8.83 11.22
N ARG A 147 12.15 8.34 11.94
CA ARG A 147 13.55 8.72 11.71
C ARG A 147 14.02 8.38 10.30
N GLU A 148 13.69 7.18 9.83
CA GLU A 148 13.98 6.73 8.47
C GLU A 148 13.35 7.66 7.43
N THR A 149 12.06 7.96 7.59
CA THR A 149 11.30 8.80 6.66
C THR A 149 11.85 10.23 6.64
N ALA A 150 12.14 10.82 7.80
CA ALA A 150 12.77 12.14 7.90
C ALA A 150 14.14 12.17 7.22
N ARG A 151 14.99 11.14 7.42
CA ARG A 151 16.29 11.04 6.71
C ARG A 151 16.09 11.00 5.19
N ARG A 152 15.13 10.23 4.70
CA ARG A 152 14.82 10.15 3.25
C ARG A 152 14.29 11.48 2.71
N MET A 153 13.45 12.19 3.47
CA MET A 153 12.96 13.53 3.10
C MET A 153 14.09 14.56 3.01
N ARG A 154 15.05 14.54 3.93
CA ARG A 154 16.25 15.40 3.85
C ARG A 154 17.09 15.10 2.60
N ALA A 155 17.26 13.82 2.26
CA ALA A 155 17.92 13.44 1.01
C ALA A 155 17.14 13.92 -0.22
N ALA A 156 15.81 13.79 -0.21
CA ALA A 156 14.96 14.27 -1.28
C ALA A 156 14.98 15.80 -1.44
N ALA A 157 15.10 16.56 -0.35
CA ALA A 157 15.29 18.01 -0.39
C ALA A 157 16.58 18.39 -1.13
N ALA A 158 17.69 17.70 -0.83
CA ALA A 158 18.96 17.90 -1.55
C ALA A 158 18.87 17.52 -3.05
N TRP A 159 18.03 16.54 -3.41
CA TRP A 159 17.79 16.21 -4.81
C TRP A 159 16.89 17.24 -5.52
N ALA A 160 15.99 17.88 -4.78
CA ALA A 160 15.16 18.95 -5.32
C ALA A 160 15.98 20.18 -5.73
N GLU A 161 17.11 20.46 -5.06
CA GLU A 161 18.08 21.48 -5.47
C GLU A 161 18.71 21.18 -6.85
N LEU A 162 18.76 19.90 -7.25
CA LEU A 162 19.16 19.45 -8.59
C LEU A 162 17.99 19.43 -9.59
N GLY A 163 16.82 19.93 -9.20
CA GLY A 163 15.59 19.89 -10.00
C GLY A 163 14.88 18.53 -10.02
N VAL A 164 15.31 17.57 -9.18
CA VAL A 164 14.75 16.20 -9.14
C VAL A 164 13.77 16.05 -7.99
N THR A 165 12.51 15.81 -8.32
CA THR A 165 11.38 15.61 -7.41
C THR A 165 10.57 14.37 -7.80
N VAL A 166 9.69 13.91 -6.92
CA VAL A 166 8.78 12.78 -7.18
C VAL A 166 7.76 13.04 -8.32
N ARG A 167 7.66 14.29 -8.81
CA ARG A 167 6.73 14.68 -9.89
C ARG A 167 7.41 14.94 -11.23
N ASN A 168 8.73 14.83 -11.32
CA ASN A 168 9.46 15.03 -12.56
C ASN A 168 9.14 13.96 -13.62
N ARG A 169 9.39 14.29 -14.88
CA ARG A 169 9.45 13.33 -15.98
C ARG A 169 10.87 13.34 -16.56
N PRO A 170 11.79 12.55 -15.99
CA PRO A 170 13.17 12.54 -16.44
C PRO A 170 13.27 12.12 -17.91
N ARG A 171 14.30 12.62 -18.59
CA ARG A 171 14.58 12.36 -20.01
C ARG A 171 16.04 11.96 -20.17
N PRO A 172 16.37 11.12 -21.17
CA PRO A 172 17.76 10.92 -21.55
C PRO A 172 18.39 12.28 -21.91
N ALA A 173 19.61 12.54 -21.46
CA ALA A 173 20.33 13.74 -21.86
C ALA A 173 20.56 13.76 -23.37
N ALA A 174 20.49 14.94 -24.00
CA ALA A 174 20.71 15.07 -25.44
C ALA A 174 22.14 14.73 -25.89
N SER A 175 23.11 14.88 -24.98
CA SER A 175 24.52 14.57 -25.23
C SER A 175 25.14 13.99 -23.96
N PRO A 176 24.84 12.72 -23.63
CA PRO A 176 25.32 12.09 -22.41
C PRO A 176 26.84 11.88 -22.49
N PRO A 177 27.57 12.04 -21.38
CA PRO A 177 29.00 11.72 -21.35
C PRO A 177 29.23 10.24 -21.65
N ARG A 178 30.34 9.93 -22.32
CA ARG A 178 30.75 8.54 -22.55
C ARG A 178 31.29 7.96 -21.25
N SER A 179 30.55 7.04 -20.63
CA SER A 179 31.06 6.21 -19.53
C SER A 179 31.84 5.02 -20.09
N ARG A 180 32.99 4.71 -19.46
CA ARG A 180 33.76 3.48 -19.72
C ARG A 180 33.47 2.37 -18.71
N VAL A 181 32.65 2.67 -17.70
CA VAL A 181 32.26 1.73 -16.65
C VAL A 181 30.87 1.20 -16.97
N ALA A 182 30.71 -0.12 -16.92
CA ALA A 182 29.41 -0.75 -17.11
C ALA A 182 28.45 -0.31 -15.99
N PRO A 183 27.20 0.05 -16.33
CA PRO A 183 26.24 0.47 -15.32
C PRO A 183 25.88 -0.68 -14.39
N ASP A 184 25.69 -0.36 -13.11
CA ASP A 184 25.11 -1.32 -12.17
C ASP A 184 23.67 -1.69 -12.59
N PRO A 185 23.10 -2.79 -12.05
CA PRO A 185 21.77 -3.25 -12.48
C PRO A 185 20.65 -2.23 -12.30
N LEU A 186 20.65 -1.46 -11.21
CA LEU A 186 19.61 -0.44 -10.98
C LEU A 186 19.77 0.72 -11.96
N GLN A 187 21.00 1.18 -12.16
CA GLN A 187 21.31 2.23 -13.13
C GLN A 187 20.81 1.85 -14.53
N ARG A 188 21.13 0.62 -14.97
CA ARG A 188 20.70 0.11 -16.28
C ARG A 188 19.18 0.12 -16.41
N HIS A 189 18.47 -0.46 -15.44
CA HIS A 189 17.00 -0.53 -15.50
C HIS A 189 16.34 0.86 -15.44
N VAL A 190 16.89 1.80 -14.68
CA VAL A 190 16.38 3.19 -14.66
C VAL A 190 16.61 3.85 -16.02
N LEU A 191 17.80 3.75 -16.61
CA LEU A 191 18.09 4.31 -17.94
C LEU A 191 17.17 3.73 -19.02
N GLU A 192 16.90 2.42 -18.99
CA GLU A 192 15.97 1.75 -19.91
C GLU A 192 14.51 2.17 -19.69
N ALA A 193 14.13 2.48 -18.44
CA ALA A 193 12.76 2.88 -18.12
C ALA A 193 12.45 4.36 -18.42
N VAL A 194 13.47 5.22 -18.51
CA VAL A 194 13.33 6.68 -18.67
C VAL A 194 13.04 7.04 -20.12
N ASN A 195 11.86 7.64 -20.36
CA ASN A 195 11.38 7.98 -21.71
C ASN A 195 10.75 9.39 -21.81
N GLY A 196 10.92 10.24 -20.80
CA GLY A 196 10.30 11.57 -20.76
C GLY A 196 8.81 11.62 -20.47
N ARG A 197 8.14 10.46 -20.31
CA ARG A 197 6.71 10.35 -20.02
C ARG A 197 6.44 9.81 -18.62
N ARG A 198 7.26 8.86 -18.17
CA ARG A 198 7.17 8.23 -16.86
C ARG A 198 7.68 9.15 -15.75
N THR A 199 6.99 9.15 -14.62
CA THR A 199 7.44 9.75 -13.35
C THR A 199 8.36 8.78 -12.58
N PRO A 200 9.10 9.24 -11.54
CA PRO A 200 9.83 8.36 -10.64
C PRO A 200 8.97 7.21 -10.08
N ARG A 201 7.70 7.49 -9.76
CA ARG A 201 6.72 6.47 -9.39
C ARG A 201 6.55 5.43 -10.49
N ASP A 202 6.26 5.85 -11.72
CA ASP A 202 6.04 4.90 -12.83
C ASP A 202 7.28 4.05 -13.10
N ILE A 203 8.48 4.65 -12.98
CA ILE A 203 9.76 3.95 -13.10
C ILE A 203 9.93 2.93 -11.97
N ALA A 204 9.60 3.30 -10.73
CA ALA A 204 9.64 2.40 -9.57
C ALA A 204 8.79 1.14 -9.76
N PHE A 205 7.56 1.29 -10.25
CA PHE A 205 6.68 0.15 -10.59
C PHE A 205 7.22 -0.68 -11.77
N ALA A 206 7.80 -0.03 -12.78
CA ALA A 206 8.34 -0.72 -13.95
C ALA A 206 9.59 -1.56 -13.59
N VAL A 207 10.48 -1.00 -12.77
CA VAL A 207 11.77 -1.62 -12.39
C VAL A 207 11.62 -2.57 -11.19
N GLY A 208 10.52 -2.48 -10.43
CA GLY A 208 10.32 -3.33 -9.25
C GLY A 208 11.15 -2.90 -8.04
N ARG A 209 11.28 -1.59 -7.84
CA ARG A 209 12.09 -1.00 -6.76
C ARG A 209 11.29 0.09 -6.06
N GLY A 210 11.62 0.39 -4.81
CA GLY A 210 11.01 1.51 -4.10
C GLY A 210 11.23 2.84 -4.83
N LEU A 211 10.30 3.78 -4.65
CA LEU A 211 10.38 5.16 -5.08
C LEU A 211 11.64 5.86 -4.57
N TYR A 212 12.01 5.69 -3.30
CA TYR A 212 13.19 6.34 -2.72
C TYR A 212 14.50 5.97 -3.45
N PRO A 213 14.87 4.68 -3.61
CA PRO A 213 16.10 4.33 -4.33
C PRO A 213 16.04 4.73 -5.80
N VAL A 214 14.88 4.69 -6.46
CA VAL A 214 14.73 5.14 -7.85
C VAL A 214 14.93 6.65 -7.98
N LEU A 215 14.37 7.44 -7.06
CA LEU A 215 14.54 8.88 -7.05
C LEU A 215 16.01 9.28 -6.81
N GLY A 216 16.69 8.60 -5.88
CA GLY A 216 18.12 8.81 -5.64
C GLY A 216 18.98 8.45 -6.84
N GLU A 217 18.63 7.38 -7.54
CA GLU A 217 19.31 6.97 -8.77
C GLU A 217 19.11 7.98 -9.91
N ILE A 218 17.89 8.51 -10.08
CA ILE A 218 17.62 9.60 -11.04
C ILE A 218 18.46 10.83 -10.67
N ALA A 219 18.50 11.23 -9.40
CA ALA A 219 19.30 12.37 -8.96
C ALA A 219 20.80 12.17 -9.21
N ARG A 220 21.30 10.94 -9.06
CA ARG A 220 22.67 10.57 -9.41
C ARG A 220 22.92 10.71 -10.91
N LEU A 221 22.06 10.13 -11.74
CA LEU A 221 22.16 10.19 -13.19
C LEU A 221 22.04 11.61 -13.76
N VAL A 222 21.23 12.47 -13.14
CA VAL A 222 21.14 13.91 -13.48
C VAL A 222 22.45 14.62 -13.18
N ARG A 223 23.03 14.38 -12.00
CA ARG A 223 24.33 14.96 -11.62
C ARG A 223 25.46 14.52 -12.53
N GLU A 224 25.40 13.28 -13.03
CA GLU A 224 26.35 12.73 -13.99
C GLU A 224 26.09 13.19 -15.44
N GLY A 225 25.02 13.96 -15.69
CA GLY A 225 24.67 14.43 -17.03
C GLY A 225 24.16 13.33 -17.97
N LEU A 226 23.75 12.17 -17.42
CA LEU A 226 23.17 11.06 -18.18
C LEU A 226 21.66 11.25 -18.39
N LEU A 227 21.00 11.96 -17.48
CA LEU A 227 19.59 12.33 -17.57
C LEU A 227 19.40 13.84 -17.41
N ASP A 228 18.37 14.36 -18.04
CA ASP A 228 17.78 15.65 -17.67
C ASP A 228 16.62 15.38 -16.69
N ALA A 229 16.54 16.15 -15.61
CA ALA A 229 15.46 16.02 -14.62
C ALA A 229 14.07 16.23 -15.23
N GLY A 230 13.99 16.98 -16.34
CA GLY A 230 12.74 17.36 -16.98
C GLY A 230 11.90 18.30 -16.13
N VAL A 231 10.71 18.65 -16.62
CA VAL A 231 9.80 19.57 -15.91
C VAL A 231 8.92 18.78 -14.92
N PRO A 232 8.75 19.24 -13.67
CA PRO A 232 7.77 18.68 -12.75
C PRO A 232 6.36 18.79 -13.30
N ILE A 233 5.56 17.73 -13.16
CA ILE A 233 4.11 17.82 -13.39
C ILE A 233 3.54 18.69 -12.27
N ALA A 234 2.69 19.66 -12.62
CA ALA A 234 1.97 20.46 -11.64
C ALA A 234 1.26 19.54 -10.64
N ALA A 235 1.33 19.87 -9.35
CA ALA A 235 0.44 19.26 -8.39
C ALA A 235 -1.00 19.51 -8.85
N PRO A 236 -1.92 18.54 -8.74
CA PRO A 236 -3.33 18.83 -8.93
C PRO A 236 -3.66 19.98 -7.98
N GLY A 237 -4.15 21.09 -8.54
CA GLY A 237 -4.60 22.21 -7.72
C GLY A 237 -5.75 21.77 -6.82
N PRO A 238 -6.12 22.57 -5.80
CA PRO A 238 -7.42 22.40 -5.16
C PRO A 238 -8.44 22.29 -6.28
N ALA A 239 -9.25 21.23 -6.28
CA ALA A 239 -10.30 21.11 -7.27
C ALA A 239 -11.18 22.37 -7.15
N GLU A 240 -11.02 23.33 -8.05
CA GLU A 240 -12.07 24.30 -8.30
C GLU A 240 -13.29 23.44 -8.62
N GLY A 241 -14.31 23.53 -7.75
CA GLY A 241 -15.53 22.76 -7.86
C GLY A 241 -16.01 22.79 -9.31
N PRO A 242 -16.59 21.68 -9.81
CA PRO A 242 -16.74 21.45 -11.24
C PRO A 242 -17.28 22.68 -11.95
N ALA A 243 -16.44 23.32 -12.77
CA ALA A 243 -16.90 24.27 -13.77
C ALA A 243 -18.02 23.56 -14.52
N GLY A 244 -19.24 24.09 -14.36
CA GLY A 244 -20.49 23.35 -14.50
C GLY A 244 -20.47 22.40 -15.68
N LEU A 245 -20.45 21.09 -15.39
CA LEU A 245 -20.87 20.09 -16.35
C LEU A 245 -22.24 20.53 -16.89
N PRO A 246 -22.44 20.62 -18.21
CA PRO A 246 -23.72 21.04 -18.76
C PRO A 246 -24.80 20.15 -18.17
N ARG A 247 -25.75 20.77 -17.44
CA ARG A 247 -26.88 20.06 -16.83
C ARG A 247 -27.53 19.22 -17.92
N ARG A 248 -27.40 17.89 -17.83
CA ARG A 248 -28.22 16.99 -18.65
C ARG A 248 -29.67 17.36 -18.39
N ARG A 249 -30.38 17.86 -19.41
CA ARG A 249 -31.84 17.97 -19.35
C ARG A 249 -32.38 16.57 -19.06
N ARG A 250 -33.09 16.41 -17.94
CA ARG A 250 -33.90 15.22 -17.69
C ARG A 250 -34.83 15.05 -18.90
N GLY A 251 -34.71 13.92 -19.60
CA GLY A 251 -35.59 13.57 -20.72
C GLY A 251 -34.89 13.09 -22.00
N ALA A 252 -33.58 13.24 -22.17
CA ALA A 252 -32.90 12.87 -23.41
C ALA A 252 -32.44 11.39 -23.50
N SER A 253 -33.08 10.48 -22.77
CA SER A 253 -32.82 9.04 -22.88
C SER A 253 -34.10 8.35 -23.31
N MET A 254 -34.25 8.07 -24.60
CA MET A 254 -35.30 7.21 -25.16
C MET A 254 -35.04 5.73 -24.81
N ILE A 255 -34.85 5.42 -23.53
CA ILE A 255 -34.70 4.04 -23.04
C ILE A 255 -35.98 3.59 -22.31
N ASN A 256 -36.91 4.50 -22.01
CA ASN A 256 -38.13 4.20 -21.27
C ASN A 256 -39.40 4.00 -22.12
N GLU A 257 -39.29 3.87 -23.45
CA GLU A 257 -40.44 3.59 -24.32
C GLU A 257 -40.76 2.10 -24.50
N MET A 258 -39.94 1.17 -23.96
CA MET A 258 -40.15 -0.27 -24.15
C MET A 258 -40.60 -1.05 -22.90
N LEU A 259 -41.01 -0.39 -21.82
CA LEU A 259 -41.55 -1.08 -20.64
C LEU A 259 -42.99 -0.63 -20.32
N PRO A 260 -43.98 -1.56 -20.32
CA PRO A 260 -45.35 -1.20 -20.02
C PRO A 260 -45.49 -0.75 -18.57
N ARG A 261 -46.13 0.41 -18.39
CA ARG A 261 -46.37 1.03 -17.07
C ARG A 261 -47.33 0.16 -16.23
N PRO A 262 -47.01 -0.13 -14.95
CA PRO A 262 -47.97 -0.77 -14.05
C PRO A 262 -49.11 0.20 -13.71
N ARG A 263 -50.36 -0.29 -13.76
CA ARG A 263 -51.56 0.44 -13.34
C ARG A 263 -51.55 0.69 -11.83
N ALA A 264 -51.97 1.89 -11.45
CA ALA A 264 -52.14 2.33 -10.07
C ALA A 264 -53.19 1.50 -9.31
N GLY A 265 -52.87 1.10 -8.07
CA GLY A 265 -53.84 0.48 -7.16
C GLY A 265 -53.29 0.20 -5.76
N GLY A 266 -53.71 1.01 -4.78
CA GLY A 266 -53.90 0.63 -3.37
C GLY A 266 -52.69 0.69 -2.40
N PRO A 267 -52.91 1.08 -1.12
CA PRO A 267 -51.85 1.16 -0.12
C PRO A 267 -51.51 -0.24 0.43
N VAL A 268 -50.27 -0.69 0.25
CA VAL A 268 -49.77 -1.93 0.85
C VAL A 268 -49.18 -1.62 2.23
N ARG A 269 -49.85 -2.13 3.28
CA ARG A 269 -49.34 -2.13 4.67
C ARG A 269 -48.08 -3.00 4.74
N LEU A 270 -46.95 -2.41 5.12
CA LEU A 270 -45.73 -3.15 5.45
C LEU A 270 -45.93 -3.88 6.79
N ARG A 271 -46.14 -5.20 6.73
CA ARG A 271 -46.05 -6.08 7.91
C ARG A 271 -44.59 -6.08 8.40
N ARG A 272 -44.38 -5.73 9.67
CA ARG A 272 -43.14 -6.03 10.40
C ARG A 272 -42.88 -7.54 10.35
N LEU A 273 -41.79 -7.95 9.71
CA LEU A 273 -41.28 -9.31 9.88
C LEU A 273 -40.39 -9.34 11.13
N ARG A 274 -40.84 -10.16 12.08
CA ARG A 274 -40.16 -10.49 13.33
C ARG A 274 -38.89 -11.32 13.07
N ALA A 275 -37.99 -11.22 14.02
CA ALA A 275 -36.78 -12.01 14.20
C ALA A 275 -36.95 -13.50 13.88
N ILE A 276 -35.95 -14.08 13.21
CA ILE A 276 -35.71 -15.52 13.17
C ILE A 276 -34.63 -15.81 14.21
N THR A 277 -35.09 -16.24 15.39
CA THR A 277 -34.33 -17.04 16.34
C THR A 277 -34.66 -18.51 16.07
N SER A 278 -33.67 -19.31 15.72
CA SER A 278 -33.46 -20.70 16.22
C SER A 278 -32.39 -21.41 15.40
N LEU A 279 -31.19 -21.57 15.99
CA LEU A 279 -30.29 -22.66 15.64
C LEU A 279 -30.74 -23.91 16.41
N PRO A 280 -30.69 -25.12 15.81
CA PRO A 280 -30.95 -26.36 16.52
C PRO A 280 -29.81 -26.71 17.50
N PRO A 281 -30.11 -27.41 18.62
CA PRO A 281 -29.11 -27.79 19.61
C PRO A 281 -28.16 -28.88 19.11
N VAL A 282 -26.89 -28.75 19.47
CA VAL A 282 -25.83 -29.76 19.29
C VAL A 282 -26.13 -30.96 20.21
N PRO A 283 -26.10 -32.21 19.73
CA PRO A 283 -26.28 -33.37 20.59
C PRO A 283 -25.10 -33.51 21.58
N ALA A 284 -25.45 -33.78 22.83
CA ALA A 284 -24.51 -34.04 23.91
C ALA A 284 -23.65 -35.28 23.59
N SER A 285 -22.33 -35.13 23.67
CA SER A 285 -21.42 -36.26 23.80
C SER A 285 -21.60 -36.84 25.19
N ASP A 286 -22.23 -38.01 25.26
CA ASP A 286 -22.23 -38.84 26.46
C ASP A 286 -20.81 -39.34 26.72
N GLY A 287 -20.46 -39.38 28.00
CA GLY A 287 -19.10 -39.54 28.48
C GLY A 287 -18.58 -40.96 28.39
N SER A 288 -17.26 -41.08 28.29
CA SER A 288 -16.52 -42.22 28.80
C SER A 288 -15.22 -41.68 29.38
N GLU A 289 -15.31 -41.17 30.61
CA GLU A 289 -14.18 -41.08 31.52
C GLU A 289 -13.74 -42.50 31.86
N GLU A 290 -12.68 -42.96 31.20
CA GLU A 290 -11.94 -44.15 31.59
C GLU A 290 -11.03 -43.77 32.77
N LYS A 291 -11.46 -44.14 33.98
CA LYS A 291 -10.63 -44.10 35.21
C LYS A 291 -9.62 -45.27 35.18
N PRO A 292 -8.47 -45.13 35.86
CA PRO A 292 -7.31 -45.99 35.67
C PRO A 292 -7.49 -47.36 36.35
N ASP A 293 -6.98 -48.40 35.70
CA ASP A 293 -6.87 -49.76 36.23
C ASP A 293 -5.68 -49.82 37.20
N GLU A 294 -5.98 -49.75 38.49
CA GLU A 294 -5.08 -50.10 39.58
C GLU A 294 -5.36 -51.57 39.93
N ARG A 295 -4.48 -52.47 39.49
CA ARG A 295 -4.39 -53.83 40.03
C ARG A 295 -2.96 -54.15 40.45
N ASP A 296 -2.84 -54.36 41.75
CA ASP A 296 -1.80 -55.13 42.42
C ASP A 296 -1.54 -56.50 41.76
N GLY A 297 -0.27 -56.92 41.79
CA GLY A 297 0.09 -58.33 41.90
C GLY A 297 1.33 -58.77 41.11
N GLY A 298 2.52 -58.63 41.69
CA GLY A 298 3.76 -59.26 41.21
C GLY A 298 5.04 -58.70 41.83
#